data_AF-A0A0E3SNL0-F1
#
_entry.id   AF-A0A0E3SNL0-F1
#
_cell.length_a   1.000
_cell.length_b   1.000
_cell.length_c   1.000
_cell.angle_alpha   90.00
_cell.angle_beta   90.00
_cell.angle_gamma   90.00
#
_symmetry.space_group_name_H-M   'P 1'
#
loop_
_entity.id
_entity.type
_entity.pdbx_description
1 polymer ?
#
loop_
_entity_poly.entity_id
_entity_poly.type
_entity_poly.pdbx_seq_one_letter_code
_entity_poly.pdbx_strand_id
1 'polypeptide(L)'
;MFTAIVLYLLVNYSSLMAAIVLLVVPLTLIVAIPETATTFLAYEHARLAGGLVPINNYHLLLFIWSTIMGIILYTEFLTWYLSRNKRQIK
;
A
#
# COMPACT_ATOMS: atom_id res chain seq x y z
N MET A 1 10.61 -6.06 2.72
CA MET A 1 11.24 -5.88 1.38
C MET A 1 10.27 -5.28 0.36
N PHE A 2 9.07 -5.81 0.16
CA PHE A 2 8.08 -5.26 -0.80
C PHE A 2 7.78 -3.76 -0.61
N THR A 3 7.48 -3.32 0.62
CA THR A 3 7.26 -1.90 0.94
C THR A 3 8.41 -1.00 0.50
N ALA A 4 9.66 -1.43 0.68
CA ALA A 4 10.83 -0.66 0.28
C ALA A 4 10.93 -0.51 -1.25
N ILE A 5 10.54 -1.55 -2.00
CA ILE A 5 10.48 -1.51 -3.47
C ILE A 5 9.42 -0.50 -3.91
N VAL A 6 8.23 -0.51 -3.31
CA VAL A 6 7.16 0.45 -3.63
C VAL A 6 7.61 1.89 -3.34
N LEU A 7 8.24 2.13 -2.20
CA LEU A 7 8.79 3.45 -1.86
C LEU A 7 9.92 3.87 -2.82
N TYR A 8 10.78 2.95 -3.22
CA TYR A 8 11.83 3.22 -4.20
C TYR A 8 11.23 3.63 -5.56
N LEU A 9 10.17 2.92 -6.02
CA LEU A 9 9.45 3.26 -7.25
C LEU A 9 8.77 4.62 -7.16
N LEU A 10 8.16 4.95 -6.01
CA LEU A 10 7.54 6.24 -5.76
C LEU A 10 8.56 7.38 -5.90
N VAL A 11 9.76 7.22 -5.33
CA VAL A 11 10.79 8.26 -5.28
C VAL A 11 11.52 8.41 -6.63
N ASN A 12 11.82 7.30 -7.31
CA ASN A 12 12.72 7.32 -8.48
C ASN A 12 12.02 7.27 -9.83
N TYR A 13 10.76 6.81 -9.88
CA TYR A 13 10.05 6.58 -11.14
C TYR A 13 8.76 7.40 -11.24
N SER A 14 7.70 6.97 -10.55
CA SER A 14 6.38 7.61 -10.64
C SER A 14 5.47 7.13 -9.52
N SER A 15 4.64 8.05 -9.01
CA SER A 15 3.54 7.79 -8.09
C SER A 15 2.55 6.75 -8.63
N LEU A 16 2.19 6.85 -9.91
CA LEU A 16 1.25 5.93 -10.57
C LEU A 16 1.82 4.51 -10.64
N MET A 17 3.09 4.37 -11.00
CA MET A 17 3.75 3.07 -11.06
C MET A 17 3.84 2.42 -9.68
N ALA A 18 4.18 3.20 -8.65
CA ALA A 18 4.19 2.73 -7.27
C ALA A 18 2.80 2.25 -6.81
N ALA A 19 1.73 2.98 -7.13
CA ALA A 19 0.36 2.60 -6.80
C ALA A 19 -0.07 1.30 -7.50
N ILE A 20 0.23 1.16 -8.80
CA ILE A 20 -0.06 -0.07 -9.56
C ILE A 20 0.66 -1.25 -8.93
N VAL A 21 1.96 -1.13 -8.64
CA VAL A 21 2.72 -2.23 -8.02
C VAL A 21 2.18 -2.57 -6.64
N LEU A 22 1.85 -1.57 -5.80
CA LEU A 22 1.30 -1.77 -4.47
C LEU A 22 0.00 -2.58 -4.48
N LEU A 23 -0.86 -2.40 -5.48
CA LEU A 23 -2.16 -3.06 -5.57
C LEU A 23 -2.10 -4.37 -6.38
N VAL A 24 -1.54 -4.32 -7.59
CA VAL A 24 -1.62 -5.43 -8.55
C VAL A 24 -0.78 -6.62 -8.10
N VAL A 25 0.44 -6.39 -7.60
CA VAL A 25 1.32 -7.50 -7.18
C VAL A 25 0.67 -8.37 -6.11
N PRO A 26 0.20 -7.84 -4.96
CA PRO A 26 -0.44 -8.70 -3.96
C PRO A 26 -1.75 -9.32 -4.46
N LEU A 27 -2.56 -8.61 -5.26
CA LEU A 27 -3.77 -9.18 -5.85
C LEU A 27 -3.46 -10.40 -6.73
N THR A 28 -2.45 -10.29 -7.61
CA THR A 28 -2.03 -11.39 -8.47
C THR A 28 -1.49 -12.58 -7.68
N LEU A 29 -0.75 -12.35 -6.59
CA LEU A 29 -0.27 -13.43 -5.72
C LEU A 29 -1.42 -14.17 -5.02
N ILE A 30 -2.44 -13.45 -4.57
CA ILE A 30 -3.63 -14.05 -3.95
C ILE A 30 -4.37 -14.94 -4.95
N VAL A 31 -4.50 -14.50 -6.20
CA VAL A 31 -5.17 -15.27 -7.27
C VAL A 31 -4.32 -16.45 -7.73
N ALA A 32 -2.99 -16.30 -7.80
CA ALA A 32 -2.10 -17.34 -8.31
C ALA A 32 -1.91 -18.51 -7.32
N ILE A 33 -1.90 -18.24 -6.01
CA ILE A 33 -1.62 -19.24 -4.97
C ILE A 33 -2.62 -19.10 -3.80
N PRO A 34 -3.92 -19.37 -4.03
CA PRO A 34 -4.99 -19.02 -3.09
C PRO A 34 -4.89 -19.75 -1.75
N GLU A 35 -4.49 -21.02 -1.72
CA GLU A 35 -4.38 -21.80 -0.48
C GLU A 35 -3.31 -21.24 0.46
N THR A 36 -2.12 -20.95 -0.07
CA THR A 36 -1.03 -20.34 0.68
C THR A 36 -1.33 -18.89 1.06
N ALA A 37 -1.99 -18.13 0.17
CA ALA A 37 -2.36 -16.75 0.44
C ALA A 37 -3.39 -16.63 1.57
N THR A 38 -4.44 -17.45 1.55
CA THR A 38 -5.50 -17.44 2.57
C THR A 38 -4.98 -17.87 3.94
N THR A 39 -4.16 -18.93 4.00
CA THR A 39 -3.52 -19.36 5.25
C THR A 39 -2.58 -18.28 5.81
N PHE A 40 -1.78 -17.63 4.97
CA PHE A 40 -0.92 -16.53 5.39
C PHE A 40 -1.73 -15.32 5.89
N LEU A 41 -2.78 -14.90 5.17
CA LEU A 41 -3.61 -13.76 5.54
C LEU A 41 -4.39 -13.99 6.84
N ALA A 42 -4.81 -15.24 7.09
CA ALA A 42 -5.55 -15.62 8.28
C ALA A 42 -4.67 -15.81 9.53
N TYR A 43 -3.33 -15.82 9.38
CA TYR A 43 -2.42 -16.04 10.50
C TYR A 43 -2.59 -14.96 11.58
N GLU A 44 -2.99 -15.41 12.77
CA GLU A 44 -3.35 -14.57 13.91
C GLU A 44 -2.11 -14.19 14.73
N HIS A 45 -2.00 -12.91 15.10
CA HIS A 45 -0.91 -12.39 15.91
C HIS A 45 -1.34 -12.04 17.33
N ALA A 46 -2.55 -11.49 17.48
CA ALA A 46 -3.06 -11.04 18.76
C ALA A 46 -4.60 -11.05 18.73
N ARG A 47 -5.22 -11.08 19.91
CA ARG A 47 -6.66 -10.88 20.06
C ARG A 47 -6.92 -9.65 20.92
N LEU A 48 -7.76 -8.76 20.41
CA LEU A 48 -8.29 -7.61 21.15
C LEU A 48 -9.64 -7.94 21.78
N ALA A 49 -10.15 -7.00 22.59
CA ALA A 49 -11.48 -7.08 23.22
C ALA A 49 -11.71 -8.39 23.99
N GLY A 50 -10.74 -8.78 24.82
CA GLY A 50 -10.87 -9.98 25.66
C GLY A 50 -10.88 -11.31 24.88
N GLY A 51 -10.41 -11.33 23.63
CA GLY A 51 -10.34 -12.55 22.82
C GLY A 51 -11.34 -12.61 21.66
N LEU A 52 -12.21 -11.60 21.51
CA LEU A 52 -13.30 -11.61 20.53
C LEU A 52 -12.88 -11.10 19.14
N VAL A 53 -11.83 -10.29 19.05
CA VAL A 53 -11.42 -9.67 17.79
C VAL A 53 -9.99 -10.09 17.44
N PRO A 54 -9.79 -11.06 16.53
CA PRO A 54 -8.46 -11.49 16.10
C PRO A 54 -7.83 -10.46 15.16
N ILE A 55 -6.61 -10.02 15.49
CA ILE A 55 -5.71 -9.31 14.58
C ILE A 55 -4.88 -10.36 13.86
N ASN A 56 -5.04 -10.40 12.54
CA ASN A 56 -4.30 -11.27 11.64
C ASN A 56 -3.45 -10.45 10.64
N ASN A 57 -2.68 -11.16 9.83
CA ASN A 57 -1.86 -10.56 8.77
C ASN A 57 -2.64 -9.66 7.82
N TYR A 58 -3.89 -10.02 7.50
CA TYR A 58 -4.76 -9.19 6.66
C TYR A 58 -4.92 -7.77 7.22
N HIS A 59 -5.21 -7.62 8.51
CA HIS A 59 -5.35 -6.30 9.14
C HIS A 59 -4.04 -5.50 9.10
N LEU A 60 -2.91 -6.14 9.41
CA LEU A 60 -1.59 -5.50 9.38
C LEU A 60 -1.22 -5.04 7.96
N LEU A 61 -1.46 -5.89 6.95
CA LEU A 61 -1.20 -5.57 5.56
C LEU A 61 -2.08 -4.43 5.06
N LEU A 62 -3.38 -4.45 5.37
CA LEU A 62 -4.27 -3.34 5.02
C LEU A 62 -3.83 -2.03 5.66
N PHE A 63 -3.40 -2.05 6.92
CA PHE A 63 -2.89 -0.86 7.60
C PHE A 63 -1.64 -0.30 6.90
N ILE A 64 -0.68 -1.17 6.60
CA ILE A 64 0.56 -0.80 5.90
C ILE A 64 0.25 -0.28 4.49
N TRP A 65 -0.57 -0.99 3.71
CA TRP A 65 -0.91 -0.60 2.35
C TRP A 65 -1.70 0.71 2.30
N SER A 66 -2.66 0.91 3.21
CA SER A 66 -3.40 2.17 3.33
C SER A 66 -2.45 3.33 3.63
N THR A 67 -1.50 3.13 4.53
CA THR A 67 -0.49 4.15 4.88
C THR A 67 0.36 4.50 3.65
N ILE A 68 0.87 3.51 2.93
CA ILE A 68 1.69 3.75 1.72
C ILE A 68 0.86 4.42 0.63
N MET A 69 -0.39 3.99 0.43
CA MET A 69 -1.29 4.60 -0.54
C MET A 69 -1.55 6.08 -0.21
N GLY A 70 -1.74 6.40 1.07
CA GLY A 70 -1.84 7.77 1.55
C GLY A 70 -0.61 8.61 1.21
N ILE A 71 0.60 8.05 1.40
CA ILE A 71 1.86 8.70 1.03
C ILE A 71 1.91 8.96 -0.49
N ILE A 72 1.60 7.96 -1.31
CA ILE A 72 1.61 8.08 -2.79
C ILE A 72 0.66 9.19 -3.25
N LEU A 73 -0.57 9.18 -2.75
CA LEU A 73 -1.58 10.19 -3.09
C LEU A 73 -1.16 11.58 -2.64
N TYR A 74 -0.59 11.70 -1.44
CA TYR A 74 -0.08 12.96 -0.92
C TYR A 74 1.06 13.52 -1.78
N THR A 75 2.01 12.68 -2.18
CA THR A 75 3.12 13.08 -3.07
C THR A 75 2.61 13.55 -4.43
N GLU A 76 1.63 12.85 -5.01
CA GLU A 76 1.00 13.26 -6.26
C GLU A 76 0.27 14.60 -6.13
N PHE A 77 -0.54 14.75 -5.08
CA PHE A 77 -1.25 16.00 -4.80
C PHE A 77 -0.30 17.18 -4.61
N LEU A 78 0.78 16.99 -3.85
CA LEU A 78 1.80 18.02 -3.63
C LEU A 78 2.51 18.40 -4.94
N THR A 79 2.86 17.41 -5.77
CA THR A 79 3.50 17.64 -7.07
C THR A 79 2.58 18.44 -8.00
N TRP A 80 1.31 18.04 -8.09
CA TRP A 80 0.30 18.76 -8.83
C TRP A 80 0.13 20.19 -8.32
N TYR A 81 0.01 20.38 -7.00
CA TYR A 81 -0.18 21.69 -6.37
C TYR A 81 0.99 22.64 -6.69
N LEU A 82 2.23 22.18 -6.53
CA LEU A 82 3.43 22.96 -6.83
C LEU A 82 3.57 23.28 -8.32
N SER A 83 3.18 22.35 -9.20
CA SER A 83 3.19 22.57 -10.65
C SER A 83 2.18 23.63 -11.09
N ARG A 84 1.03 23.71 -10.41
CA ARG A 84 -0.03 24.67 -10.71
C ARG A 84 0.41 26.11 -10.39
N ASN A 85 1.19 26.30 -9.33
CA ASN A 85 1.70 27.62 -8.96
C ASN A 85 2.75 28.16 -9.95
N LYS A 86 3.51 27.28 -10.62
CA LYS A 86 4.47 27.68 -11.66
C LYS A 86 3.81 28.20 -12.95
N ARG A 87 2.55 27.83 -13.22
CA ARG A 87 1.80 28.28 -14.42
C ARG A 87 1.17 29.67 -14.29
N GLN A 88 1.11 30.24 -13.10
CA GLN A 88 0.49 31.55 -12.84
C GLN A 88 1.45 32.74 -13.04
N ILE A 89 2.72 32.49 -13.36
CA ILE A 89 3.70 33.52 -13.73
C ILE A 89 3.85 33.51 -15.26
N LYS A 90 2.87 34.07 -15.97
CA LYS A 90 3.02 34.49 -17.37
C LYS A 90 2.06 35.61 -17.68
#